data_AF-D6V4K5-F1
#
_entry.id   AF-D6V4K5-F1
#
_cell.length_a   1.000
_cell.length_b   1.000
_cell.length_c   1.000
_cell.angle_alpha   90.00
_cell.angle_beta   90.00
_cell.angle_gamma   90.00
#
_symmetry.space_group_name_H-M   'P 1'
#
loop_
_entity.id
_entity.type
_entity.pdbx_description
1 polymer ?
#
loop_
_entity_poly.entity_id
_entity_poly.type
_entity_poly.pdbx_seq_one_letter_code
_entity_poly.pdbx_strand_id
1 'polypeptide(L)' 'MSILVDVAKELLGMFLADARLATATLLLVAIVAALLAGHVEPLLGGAVLLLGCLALLVEATVREARHRSIS' A
#
# COMPACT_ATOMS: atom_id res chain seq x y z
N MET A 1 -28.18 15.50 5.13
CA MET A 1 -27.14 16.16 5.96
C MET A 1 -27.27 15.63 7.37
N SER A 2 -26.52 14.58 7.65
CA SER A 2 -26.34 14.02 8.98
C SER A 2 -24.84 13.82 9.10
N ILE A 3 -24.22 14.44 10.11
CA ILE A 3 -22.78 14.29 10.40
C ILE A 3 -22.36 12.82 10.40
N LEU A 4 -23.29 11.92 10.79
CA LEU A 4 -23.08 10.48 10.77
C LEU A 4 -22.78 9.92 9.37
N VAL A 5 -23.44 10.43 8.33
CA VAL A 5 -23.26 9.98 6.94
C VAL A 5 -21.94 10.49 6.39
N ASP A 6 -21.56 11.73 6.70
CA ASP A 6 -20.29 12.31 6.25
C ASP A 6 -19.09 11.61 6.91
N VAL A 7 -19.15 11.39 8.22
CA VAL A 7 -18.10 10.64 8.94
C VAL A 7 -18.00 9.20 8.46
N ALA A 8 -19.12 8.52 8.19
CA ALA A 8 -19.11 7.17 7.64
C ALA A 8 -18.46 7.13 6.24
N LYS A 9 -18.71 8.14 5.40
CA LYS A 9 -18.13 8.25 4.07
C LYS A 9 -16.62 8.55 4.12
N GLU A 10 -16.20 9.41 5.05
CA GLU A 10 -14.78 9.72 5.29
C GLU A 10 -14.03 8.47 5.81
N LEU A 11 -14.61 7.76 6.78
CA LEU A 11 -14.06 6.51 7.31
C LEU A 11 -13.93 5.45 6.23
N LEU A 12 -14.96 5.27 5.39
CA LEU A 12 -14.90 4.34 4.26
C LEU A 12 -13.86 4.78 3.23
N GLY A 13 -13.71 6.08 2.98
CA GLY A 13 -12.68 6.62 2.09
C GLY A 13 -11.27 6.30 2.56
N MET A 14 -11.00 6.47 3.86
CA MET A 14 -9.72 6.15 4.48
C MET A 14 -9.47 4.63 4.46
N PHE A 15 -10.47 3.83 4.85
CA PHE A 15 -10.36 2.36 4.87
C PHE A 15 -10.17 1.76 3.48
N LEU A 16 -10.74 2.36 2.43
CA LEU A 16 -10.59 1.89 1.05
C LEU A 16 -9.23 2.28 0.46
N ALA A 17 -8.70 3.45 0.85
CA ALA A 17 -7.32 3.83 0.55
C ALA A 17 -6.32 2.88 1.24
N ASP A 18 -6.55 2.57 2.51
CA ASP A 18 -5.78 1.59 3.28
C ASP A 18 -5.90 0.17 2.72
N ALA A 19 -7.10 -0.24 2.27
CA ALA A 19 -7.32 -1.55 1.66
C ALA A 19 -6.50 -1.71 0.38
N ARG A 20 -6.40 -0.67 -0.45
CA ARG A 20 -5.56 -0.71 -1.65
C ARG A 20 -4.08 -0.82 -1.29
N LEU A 21 -3.62 -0.11 -0.27
CA LEU A 21 -2.24 -0.21 0.21
C LEU A 21 -1.93 -1.59 0.79
N ALA A 22 -2.89 -2.17 1.52
CA ALA A 22 -2.81 -3.54 2.02
C ALA A 22 -2.73 -4.55 0.86
N THR A 23 -3.57 -4.41 -0.18
CA THR A 23 -3.50 -5.29 -1.36
C THR A 23 -2.16 -5.19 -2.09
N ALA A 24 -1.61 -3.98 -2.22
CA ALA A 24 -0.31 -3.77 -2.87
C ALA A 24 0.83 -4.39 -2.06
N THR A 25 0.79 -4.26 -0.73
CA THR A 25 1.74 -4.90 0.18
C THR A 25 1.63 -6.43 0.12
N LEU A 26 0.42 -6.99 0.12
CA LEU A 26 0.20 -8.42 -0.02
C LEU A 26 0.71 -8.95 -1.37
N LEU A 27 0.50 -8.20 -2.45
CA LEU A 27 1.00 -8.56 -3.78
C LEU A 27 2.54 -8.57 -3.80
N LEU A 28 3.18 -7.55 -3.23
CA LEU A 28 4.64 -7.49 -3.12
C LEU A 28 5.20 -8.68 -2.34
N VAL A 29 4.59 -9.02 -1.20
CA VAL A 29 4.97 -10.19 -0.39
C VAL A 29 4.79 -11.47 -1.19
N ALA A 30 3.68 -11.63 -1.93
CA ALA A 30 3.45 -12.80 -2.76
C ALA A 30 4.49 -12.95 -3.89
N ILE A 31 4.88 -11.85 -4.52
CA ILE A 31 5.94 -11.83 -5.55
C ILE A 31 7.26 -12.31 -4.95
N VAL A 32 7.65 -11.78 -3.78
CA VAL A 32 8.91 -12.19 -3.16
C VAL A 32 8.85 -13.63 -2.65
N ALA A 33 7.72 -14.09 -2.12
CA ALA A 33 7.53 -15.49 -1.75
C ALA A 33 7.71 -16.42 -2.96
N ALA A 34 7.15 -16.06 -4.12
CA ALA A 34 7.34 -16.81 -5.36
C ALA A 34 8.80 -16.80 -5.83
N LEU A 35 9.50 -15.67 -5.67
CA LEU A 35 10.91 -15.53 -6.01
C LEU A 35 11.79 -16.47 -5.16
N LEU A 36 11.53 -16.52 -3.85
CA LEU A 36 12.23 -17.40 -2.92
C LEU A 36 11.93 -18.89 -3.20
N ALA A 37 10.71 -19.23 -3.61
CA ALA A 37 10.36 -20.59 -4.03
C ALA A 37 11.15 -21.04 -5.28
N GLY A 38 11.58 -20.09 -6.12
CA GLY A 38 12.43 -20.32 -7.28
C GLY A 38 13.92 -20.52 -6.97
N HIS A 39 14.32 -20.67 -5.70
CA HIS A 39 15.71 -20.76 -5.25
C HIS A 39 16.56 -19.52 -5.55
N VAL A 40 15.92 -18.36 -5.72
CA VAL A 40 16.63 -17.08 -5.80
C VAL A 40 17.31 -16.79 -4.47
N GLU A 41 18.50 -16.17 -4.51
CA GLU A 41 19.24 -15.84 -3.30
C GLU A 41 18.36 -15.04 -2.33
N PRO A 42 18.26 -15.47 -1.05
CA PRO A 42 17.37 -14.84 -0.08
C PRO A 42 17.73 -13.38 0.18
N LEU A 43 18.98 -13.00 -0.03
CA LEU A 43 19.44 -11.61 0.06
C LEU A 43 18.79 -10.71 -1.01
N LEU A 44 18.61 -11.24 -2.23
CA LEU A 44 17.96 -10.53 -3.32
C LEU A 44 16.46 -10.39 -3.06
N GLY A 45 15.81 -11.43 -2.56
CA GLY A 45 14.41 -11.37 -2.13
C GLY A 45 14.18 -10.34 -1.01
N GLY A 46 15.07 -10.31 -0.02
CA GLY A 46 15.04 -9.30 1.05
C GLY A 46 15.25 -7.87 0.53
N ALA A 47 16.17 -7.66 -0.41
CA ALA A 47 16.39 -6.36 -1.03
C ALA A 47 15.15 -5.89 -1.83
N VAL A 48 14.49 -6.80 -2.56
CA VAL A 48 13.25 -6.50 -3.29
C VAL A 48 12.11 -6.14 -2.32
N LEU A 49 11.96 -6.86 -1.19
CA LEU A 49 10.98 -6.49 -0.17
C LEU A 49 11.26 -5.11 0.42
N LEU A 50 12.51 -4.84 0.79
CA LEU A 50 12.90 -3.57 1.41
C LEU A 50 12.58 -2.40 0.47
N LEU A 51 13.05 -2.48 -0.78
CA LEU A 51 12.84 -1.43 -1.78
C LEU A 51 11.37 -1.31 -2.18
N GLY A 52 10.68 -2.43 -2.36
CA GLY A 52 9.25 -2.45 -2.68
C GLY A 52 8.40 -1.84 -1.57
N CYS A 53 8.72 -2.11 -0.30
CA CYS A 53 8.00 -1.54 0.83
C CYS A 53 8.22 -0.03 0.93
N LEU A 54 9.46 0.44 0.73
CA LEU A 54 9.76 1.88 0.65
C LEU A 54 9.01 2.56 -0.49
N ALA A 55 8.97 1.94 -1.68
CA ALA A 55 8.23 2.46 -2.82
C ALA A 55 6.73 2.57 -2.51
N LEU A 56 6.12 1.55 -1.88
CA LEU A 56 4.72 1.58 -1.47
C LEU A 56 4.44 2.70 -0.46
N LEU A 57 5.34 2.93 0.51
CA LEU A 57 5.21 4.04 1.46
C LEU A 57 5.29 5.41 0.77
N VAL A 58 6.22 5.57 -0.18
CA VAL A 58 6.33 6.82 -0.96
C VAL A 58 5.10 7.02 -1.82
N GLU A 59 4.61 5.99 -2.52
CA GLU A 59 3.38 6.09 -3.30
C GLU A 59 2.17 6.43 -2.42
N ALA A 60 2.05 5.80 -1.23
CA ALA A 60 1.00 6.11 -0.27
C ALA A 60 1.02 7.60 0.11
N THR A 61 2.18 8.07 0.57
CA THR A 61 2.34 9.44 1.06
C THR A 61 2.19 10.49 -0.03
N VAL A 62 2.78 10.28 -1.21
CA VAL A 62 2.65 11.18 -2.37
C VAL A 62 1.21 11.22 -2.87
N ARG A 63 0.53 10.07 -2.90
CA ARG A 63 -0.87 10.01 -3.31
C ARG A 63 -1.76 10.80 -2.34
N GLU A 64 -1.64 10.57 -1.04
CA GLU A 64 -2.43 11.32 -0.06
C GLU A 64 -2.10 12.81 -0.07
N ALA A 65 -0.82 13.18 -0.24
CA ALA A 65 -0.40 14.57 -0.41
C ALA A 65 -1.01 15.23 -1.66
N ARG A 66 -1.06 14.51 -2.81
CA ARG A 66 -1.69 14.99 -4.04
C ARG A 66 -3.21 15.13 -3.90
N HIS A 67 -3.88 14.17 -3.28
CA HIS A 67 -5.31 14.24 -3.02
C HIS A 67 -5.67 15.47 -2.18
N ARG A 68 -4.82 15.83 -1.21
CA ARG A 68 -5.03 16.99 -0.33
C ARG A 68 -4.68 18.34 -0.96
N SER A 69 -3.82 18.36 -2.00
CA SER A 69 -3.41 19.59 -2.69
C SER A 69 -4.39 20.05 -3.79
N ILE A 70 -5.33 19.19 -4.20
CA ILE A 70 -6.30 19.48 -5.26
C ILE A 70 -7.69 19.85 -4.67
N SER A 71 -7.86 19.72 -3.34
CA SER A 71 -9.04 20.18 -2.59
C SER A 71 -8.80 21.56 -1.98
#